data_AF-A0A0E3P217-F1
#
_entry.id   AF-A0A0E3P217-F1
#
_cell.length_a   1.000
_cell.length_b   1.000
_cell.length_c   1.000
_cell.angle_alpha   90.00
_cell.angle_beta   90.00
_cell.angle_gamma   90.00
#
_symmetry.space_group_name_H-M   'P 1'
#
loop_
_entity.id
_entity.type
_entity.pdbx_description
1 polymer ?
#
loop_
_entity_poly.entity_id
_entity_poly.type
_entity_poly.pdbx_seq_one_letter_code
_entity_poly.pdbx_strand_id
1 'polypeptide(L)'
;MLFMKYIYQDSTELPVQRDFIEDLKSFIDITARVIPLENSIIEIKCKNKEALHELNNRITGMDIFEEKLSSLVKKLARDIGTEDLMPCADSILITCNENFGKKREILEIESRKIESGAAQEYQKIETKVLEALTPFLISGIYGAEKRFELSSSVNGVSGEMEGSVSGLQYYYKLWFTEEPLTVERLIGSLSLPVWTKTGILRKEEKIKMQDLSEFLVISLEYDSEKNVRIILENKKANRKFRIEGGGLKYFVYEDEREITEDKDLGGYIDMRDLAKIPEKVQNYLRENLRTYTLSKVLLDEEDAVSTNQIFDCLKVIAEQYGVIVHECLARGHNKEEITIKMEKADGTRTEKYISKTEMYTRLSDVGSEGVEIAEILGVDSRAQIKDSKYLIA
;
A
#
# COMPACT_ATOMS: atom_id res chain seq x y z
N MET A 1 15.24 10.99 -23.00
CA MET A 1 13.76 11.16 -22.97
C MET A 1 13.38 12.33 -23.86
N LEU A 2 12.41 12.15 -24.75
CA LEU A 2 11.80 13.28 -25.46
C LEU A 2 11.00 14.08 -24.43
N PHE A 3 11.32 15.37 -24.30
CA PHE A 3 10.60 16.27 -23.40
C PHE A 3 9.16 16.43 -23.92
N MET A 4 8.20 16.02 -23.10
CA MET A 4 6.76 16.14 -23.36
C MET A 4 6.15 16.98 -22.24
N LYS A 5 5.40 18.03 -22.62
CA LYS A 5 4.61 18.84 -21.69
C LYS A 5 3.14 18.49 -21.81
N TYR A 6 2.46 18.41 -20.67
CA TYR A 6 1.00 18.23 -20.61
C TYR A 6 0.37 19.54 -20.15
N ILE A 7 -0.54 20.07 -20.96
CA ILE A 7 -1.18 21.37 -20.77
C ILE A 7 -2.70 21.26 -20.92
N TYR A 8 -3.44 22.11 -20.23
CA TYR A 8 -4.87 22.28 -20.38
C TYR A 8 -5.21 22.80 -21.78
N GLN A 9 -6.49 22.79 -22.16
CA GLN A 9 -6.91 23.33 -23.46
C GLN A 9 -6.55 24.81 -23.66
N ASP A 10 -6.51 25.61 -22.59
CA ASP A 10 -6.10 27.02 -22.61
C ASP A 10 -4.57 27.23 -22.67
N SER A 11 -3.79 26.15 -22.81
CA SER A 11 -2.32 26.11 -22.83
C SER A 11 -1.61 26.38 -21.49
N THR A 12 -2.34 26.40 -20.37
CA THR A 12 -1.72 26.40 -19.03
C THR A 12 -1.21 25.00 -18.66
N GLU A 13 -0.10 24.90 -17.91
CA GLU A 13 0.47 23.59 -17.54
C GLU A 13 -0.46 22.83 -16.59
N LEU A 14 -0.59 21.50 -16.80
CA LEU A 14 -1.28 20.65 -15.81
C LEU A 14 -0.46 20.59 -14.51
N PRO A 15 -1.12 20.44 -13.35
CA PRO A 15 -0.45 20.19 -12.08
C PRO A 15 0.37 18.89 -12.11
N VAL A 16 -0.05 17.92 -12.93
CA VAL A 16 0.65 16.66 -13.16
C VAL A 16 1.17 16.61 -14.59
N GLN A 17 2.49 16.49 -14.77
CA GLN A 17 3.12 16.37 -16.10
C GLN A 17 3.08 14.91 -16.59
N ARG A 18 1.86 14.38 -16.72
CA ARG A 18 1.53 13.00 -17.13
C ARG A 18 0.31 12.98 -18.02
N ASP A 19 0.11 11.85 -18.69
CA ASP A 19 -1.08 11.57 -19.47
C ASP A 19 -2.30 11.31 -18.58
N PHE A 20 -2.92 12.38 -18.11
CA PHE A 20 -4.06 12.33 -17.20
C PHE A 20 -5.26 11.55 -17.77
N ILE A 21 -5.43 11.53 -19.10
CA ILE A 21 -6.54 10.79 -19.73
C ILE A 21 -6.31 9.28 -19.62
N GLU A 22 -5.08 8.80 -19.82
CA GLU A 22 -4.74 7.39 -19.63
C GLU A 22 -4.73 7.00 -18.14
N ASP A 23 -4.29 7.90 -17.25
CA ASP A 23 -4.38 7.69 -15.81
C ASP A 23 -5.87 7.56 -15.36
N LEU A 24 -6.79 8.39 -15.87
CA LEU A 24 -8.24 8.29 -15.62
C LEU A 24 -8.83 6.95 -16.10
N LYS A 25 -8.50 6.53 -17.33
CA LYS A 25 -8.94 5.23 -17.85
C LYS A 25 -8.45 4.10 -16.97
N SER A 26 -7.17 4.14 -16.56
CA SER A 26 -6.57 3.17 -15.66
C SER A 26 -7.28 3.13 -14.31
N PHE A 27 -7.69 4.29 -13.78
CA PHE A 27 -8.47 4.39 -12.54
C PHE A 27 -9.87 3.76 -12.67
N ILE A 28 -10.56 3.99 -13.79
CA ILE A 28 -11.87 3.37 -14.07
C ILE A 28 -11.72 1.85 -14.23
N ASP A 29 -10.69 1.40 -14.94
CA ASP A 29 -10.38 -0.02 -15.14
C ASP A 29 -10.09 -0.73 -13.82
N ILE A 30 -9.31 -0.12 -12.93
CA ILE A 30 -9.03 -0.73 -11.63
C ILE A 30 -10.28 -0.79 -10.76
N THR A 31 -11.08 0.29 -10.74
CA THR A 31 -12.36 0.37 -10.03
C THR A 31 -13.29 -0.76 -10.44
N ALA A 32 -13.45 -0.98 -11.75
CA ALA A 32 -14.28 -2.06 -12.29
C ALA A 32 -13.77 -3.47 -11.98
N ARG A 33 -12.46 -3.62 -11.70
CA ARG A 33 -11.85 -4.92 -11.35
C ARG A 33 -11.93 -5.24 -9.87
N VAL A 34 -11.77 -4.25 -8.98
CA VAL A 34 -11.63 -4.50 -7.53
C VAL A 34 -12.96 -4.48 -6.79
N ILE A 35 -13.93 -3.64 -7.18
CA ILE A 35 -15.24 -3.59 -6.53
C ILE A 35 -15.95 -4.96 -6.57
N PRO A 36 -16.01 -5.69 -7.71
CA PRO A 36 -16.61 -7.02 -7.72
C PRO A 36 -15.90 -8.03 -6.82
N LEU A 37 -14.58 -7.90 -6.65
CA LEU A 37 -13.80 -8.78 -5.75
C LEU A 37 -14.16 -8.49 -4.30
N GLU A 38 -14.21 -7.23 -3.89
CA GLU A 38 -14.64 -6.83 -2.54
C GLU A 38 -16.06 -7.29 -2.24
N ASN A 39 -17.00 -7.04 -3.17
CA ASN A 39 -18.39 -7.47 -3.03
C ASN A 39 -18.52 -9.00 -2.88
N SER A 40 -17.69 -9.77 -3.59
CA SER A 40 -17.66 -11.22 -3.43
C SER A 40 -17.19 -11.65 -2.03
N ILE A 41 -16.21 -10.96 -1.42
CA ILE A 41 -15.78 -11.24 -0.04
C ILE A 41 -16.90 -10.90 0.94
N ILE A 42 -17.56 -9.76 0.78
CA ILE A 42 -18.70 -9.33 1.61
C ILE A 42 -19.80 -10.40 1.57
N GLU A 43 -20.16 -10.87 0.37
CA GLU A 43 -21.19 -11.89 0.19
C GLU A 43 -20.84 -13.21 0.88
N ILE A 44 -19.60 -13.69 0.74
CA ILE A 44 -19.13 -14.92 1.38
C ILE A 44 -19.11 -14.76 2.91
N LYS A 45 -18.64 -13.61 3.42
CA LYS A 45 -18.67 -13.30 4.87
C LYS A 45 -20.10 -13.31 5.40
N CYS A 46 -21.06 -12.76 4.67
CA CYS A 46 -22.48 -12.77 5.05
C CYS A 46 -23.04 -14.20 5.10
N LYS A 47 -22.84 -14.99 4.03
CA LYS A 47 -23.30 -16.39 3.96
C LYS A 47 -22.71 -17.25 5.07
N ASN A 48 -21.42 -17.12 5.35
CA ASN A 48 -20.76 -17.86 6.42
C ASN A 48 -21.30 -17.47 7.79
N LYS A 49 -21.55 -16.17 8.02
CA LYS A 49 -22.15 -15.67 9.27
C LYS A 49 -23.56 -16.25 9.47
N GLU A 50 -24.38 -16.29 8.42
CA GLU A 50 -25.72 -16.89 8.47
C GLU A 50 -25.67 -18.40 8.76
N ALA A 51 -24.80 -19.13 8.07
CA ALA A 51 -24.64 -20.58 8.26
C ALA A 51 -24.14 -20.93 9.69
N LEU A 52 -23.18 -20.17 10.20
CA LEU A 52 -22.70 -20.33 11.59
C LEU A 52 -23.79 -19.99 12.61
N HIS A 53 -24.60 -18.96 12.34
CA HIS A 53 -25.73 -18.62 13.19
C HIS A 53 -26.76 -19.77 13.25
N GLU A 54 -27.08 -20.38 12.10
CA GLU A 54 -28.00 -21.53 12.04
C GLU A 54 -27.45 -22.75 12.81
N LEU A 55 -26.17 -23.08 12.62
CA LEU A 55 -25.52 -24.19 13.34
C LEU A 55 -25.52 -23.96 14.85
N ASN A 56 -25.16 -22.75 15.29
CA ASN A 56 -25.17 -22.40 16.71
C ASN A 56 -26.58 -22.50 17.30
N ASN A 57 -27.61 -22.05 16.58
CA ASN A 57 -29.01 -22.20 17.02
C ASN A 57 -29.40 -23.67 17.17
N ARG A 58 -28.94 -24.56 16.27
CA ARG A 58 -29.20 -26.00 16.36
C ARG A 58 -28.51 -26.64 17.56
N ILE A 59 -27.24 -26.28 17.83
CA ILE A 59 -26.50 -26.75 19.00
C ILE A 59 -27.20 -26.29 20.28
N THR A 60 -27.52 -25.00 20.41
CA THR A 60 -28.26 -24.47 21.56
C THR A 60 -29.64 -25.11 21.73
N GLY A 61 -30.35 -25.38 20.63
CA GLY A 61 -31.63 -26.10 20.66
C GLY A 61 -31.48 -27.53 21.21
N MET A 62 -30.40 -28.22 20.86
CA MET A 62 -30.08 -29.54 21.40
C MET A 62 -29.74 -29.48 22.90
N ASP A 63 -28.95 -28.51 23.34
CA ASP A 63 -28.64 -28.27 24.75
C ASP A 63 -29.90 -28.10 25.61
N ILE A 64 -30.80 -27.22 25.16
CA ILE A 64 -32.06 -26.96 25.84
C ILE A 64 -32.94 -28.21 25.89
N PHE A 65 -32.97 -29.00 24.81
CA PHE A 65 -33.75 -30.23 24.77
C PHE A 65 -33.19 -31.29 25.71
N GLU A 66 -31.87 -31.49 25.71
CA GLU A 66 -31.16 -32.43 26.59
C GLU A 66 -31.39 -32.09 28.06
N GLU A 67 -31.28 -30.81 28.44
CA GLU A 67 -31.53 -30.34 29.80
C GLU A 67 -32.98 -30.60 30.24
N LYS A 68 -33.96 -30.24 29.39
CA LYS A 68 -35.39 -30.44 29.67
C LYS A 68 -35.74 -31.92 29.77
N LEU A 69 -35.22 -32.76 28.88
CA LEU A 69 -35.42 -34.20 28.92
C LEU A 69 -34.85 -34.80 30.22
N SER A 70 -33.65 -34.39 30.61
CA SER A 70 -33.01 -34.80 31.86
C SER A 70 -33.86 -34.47 33.08
N SER A 71 -34.39 -33.25 33.13
CA SER A 71 -35.30 -32.82 34.19
C SER A 71 -36.61 -33.63 34.21
N LEU A 72 -37.22 -33.86 33.04
CA LEU A 72 -38.49 -34.59 32.91
C LEU A 72 -38.36 -36.04 33.38
N VAL A 73 -37.33 -36.76 32.91
CA VAL A 73 -37.09 -38.17 33.25
C VAL A 73 -36.85 -38.32 34.76
N LYS A 74 -36.00 -37.47 35.35
CA LYS A 74 -35.74 -37.47 36.81
C LYS A 74 -36.97 -37.11 37.63
N LYS A 75 -37.82 -36.21 37.13
CA LYS A 75 -39.08 -35.86 37.81
C LYS A 75 -40.03 -37.06 37.81
N LEU A 76 -40.24 -37.70 36.66
CA LEU A 76 -41.14 -38.84 36.53
C LEU A 76 -40.74 -40.02 37.44
N ALA A 77 -39.44 -40.34 37.50
CA ALA A 77 -38.93 -41.40 38.38
C ALA A 77 -39.19 -41.09 39.87
N ARG A 78 -38.98 -39.83 40.30
CA ARG A 78 -39.23 -39.39 41.68
C ARG A 78 -40.72 -39.37 42.03
N ASP A 79 -41.57 -38.92 41.12
CA ASP A 79 -43.02 -38.81 41.34
C ASP A 79 -43.68 -40.18 41.54
N ILE A 80 -43.17 -41.24 40.88
CA ILE A 80 -43.65 -42.62 41.07
C ILE A 80 -43.08 -43.25 42.34
N GLY A 81 -41.86 -42.89 42.73
CA GLY A 81 -41.31 -43.18 44.06
C GLY A 81 -40.89 -44.62 44.33
N THR A 82 -40.70 -45.45 43.29
CA THR A 82 -40.20 -46.83 43.44
C THR A 82 -38.69 -46.87 43.17
N GLU A 83 -37.91 -47.45 44.08
CA GLU A 83 -36.43 -47.53 43.97
C GLU A 83 -35.97 -48.21 42.68
N ASP A 84 -36.71 -49.20 42.17
CA ASP A 84 -36.41 -49.93 40.95
C ASP A 84 -36.40 -49.05 39.67
N LEU A 85 -37.00 -47.86 39.69
CA LEU A 85 -37.08 -46.98 38.52
C LEU A 85 -35.87 -46.08 38.34
N MET A 86 -35.09 -45.82 39.39
CA MET A 86 -33.91 -44.96 39.30
C MET A 86 -32.84 -45.50 38.34
N PRO A 87 -32.47 -46.80 38.39
CA PRO A 87 -31.54 -47.38 37.41
C PRO A 87 -32.05 -47.30 35.96
N CYS A 88 -33.37 -47.45 35.75
CA CYS A 88 -33.97 -47.30 34.42
C CYS A 88 -33.88 -45.86 33.91
N ALA A 89 -34.18 -44.88 34.77
CA ALA A 89 -34.06 -43.46 34.45
C ALA A 89 -32.61 -43.08 34.10
N ASP A 90 -31.63 -43.55 34.88
CA ASP A 90 -30.22 -43.28 34.63
C ASP A 90 -29.74 -43.90 33.30
N SER A 91 -30.16 -45.13 32.99
CA SER A 91 -29.84 -45.78 31.71
C SER A 91 -30.42 -45.02 30.50
N ILE A 92 -31.64 -44.48 30.61
CA ILE A 92 -32.23 -43.62 29.58
C ILE A 92 -31.37 -42.37 29.40
N LEU A 93 -31.00 -41.70 30.49
CA LEU A 93 -30.23 -40.46 30.44
C LEU A 93 -28.83 -40.65 29.87
N ILE A 94 -28.14 -41.73 30.23
CA ILE A 94 -26.83 -42.10 29.66
C ILE A 94 -26.97 -42.27 28.14
N THR A 95 -27.94 -43.08 27.70
CA THR A 95 -28.20 -43.32 26.28
C THR A 95 -28.52 -42.03 25.52
N CYS A 96 -29.34 -41.15 26.11
CA CYS A 96 -29.67 -39.86 25.52
C CYS A 96 -28.43 -38.96 25.40
N ASN A 97 -27.65 -38.82 26.47
CA ASN A 97 -26.45 -38.00 26.50
C ASN A 97 -25.43 -38.46 25.44
N GLU A 98 -25.19 -39.77 25.32
CA GLU A 98 -24.31 -40.30 24.26
C GLU A 98 -24.79 -39.94 22.84
N ASN A 99 -26.11 -39.99 22.60
CA ASN A 99 -26.67 -39.63 21.30
C ASN A 99 -26.61 -38.12 21.02
N PHE A 100 -26.90 -37.28 22.02
CA PHE A 100 -26.77 -35.82 21.91
C PHE A 100 -25.31 -35.42 21.70
N GLY A 101 -24.38 -36.02 22.45
CA GLY A 101 -22.94 -35.82 22.31
C GLY A 101 -22.44 -36.11 20.90
N LYS A 102 -22.78 -37.29 20.36
CA LYS A 102 -22.42 -37.65 18.96
C LYS A 102 -22.98 -36.68 17.94
N LYS A 103 -24.24 -36.26 18.10
CA LYS A 103 -24.88 -35.35 17.14
C LYS A 103 -24.34 -33.93 17.24
N ARG A 104 -23.98 -33.47 18.44
CA ARG A 104 -23.33 -32.19 18.70
C ARG A 104 -21.94 -32.14 18.09
N GLU A 105 -21.14 -33.19 18.29
CA GLU A 105 -19.81 -33.31 17.70
C GLU A 105 -19.85 -33.14 16.17
N ILE A 106 -20.85 -33.73 15.51
CA ILE A 106 -21.05 -33.56 14.05
C ILE A 106 -21.29 -32.08 13.69
N LEU A 107 -22.14 -31.37 14.44
CA LEU A 107 -22.42 -29.95 14.19
C LEU A 107 -21.21 -29.06 14.48
N GLU A 108 -20.44 -29.36 15.52
CA GLU A 108 -19.21 -28.64 15.85
C GLU A 108 -18.10 -28.88 14.80
N ILE A 109 -18.03 -30.09 14.23
CA ILE A 109 -17.15 -30.38 13.09
C ILE A 109 -17.59 -29.57 11.86
N GLU A 110 -18.90 -29.45 11.61
CA GLU A 110 -19.44 -28.66 10.51
C GLU A 110 -19.13 -27.16 10.68
N SER A 111 -19.29 -26.61 11.89
CA SER A 111 -18.93 -25.24 12.22
C SER A 111 -17.44 -24.95 11.97
N ARG A 112 -16.55 -25.82 12.45
CA ARG A 112 -15.10 -25.69 12.23
C ARG A 112 -14.72 -25.78 10.76
N LYS A 113 -15.43 -26.59 9.96
CA LYS A 113 -15.21 -26.66 8.51
C LYS A 113 -15.56 -25.35 7.81
N ILE A 114 -16.64 -24.69 8.21
CA ILE A 114 -17.02 -23.38 7.65
C ILE A 114 -15.95 -22.34 8.01
N GLU A 115 -15.56 -22.24 9.28
CA GLU A 115 -14.56 -21.28 9.74
C GLU A 115 -13.19 -21.45 9.04
N SER A 116 -12.70 -22.69 8.98
CA SER A 116 -11.40 -22.98 8.35
C SER A 116 -11.43 -22.83 6.82
N GLY A 117 -12.53 -23.20 6.17
CA GLY A 117 -12.71 -23.01 4.73
C GLY A 117 -12.81 -21.53 4.35
N ALA A 118 -13.54 -20.75 5.15
CA ALA A 118 -13.73 -19.32 4.95
C ALA A 118 -12.42 -18.54 4.92
N ALA A 119 -11.52 -18.79 5.88
CA ALA A 119 -10.23 -18.11 5.95
C ALA A 119 -9.39 -18.26 4.68
N GLN A 120 -9.37 -19.46 4.09
CA GLN A 120 -8.63 -19.73 2.84
C GLN A 120 -9.29 -19.06 1.64
N GLU A 121 -10.61 -18.98 1.62
CA GLU A 121 -11.35 -18.33 0.55
C GLU A 121 -11.17 -16.81 0.58
N TYR A 122 -11.24 -16.20 1.76
CA TYR A 122 -10.96 -14.77 1.95
C TYR A 122 -9.56 -14.42 1.46
N GLN A 123 -8.54 -15.14 1.95
CA GLN A 123 -7.14 -14.87 1.59
C GLN A 123 -6.90 -14.93 0.07
N LYS A 124 -7.56 -15.85 -0.65
CA LYS A 124 -7.46 -15.95 -2.12
C LYS A 124 -8.02 -14.71 -2.82
N ILE A 125 -9.12 -14.15 -2.34
CA ILE A 125 -9.73 -12.97 -2.96
C ILE A 125 -8.96 -11.71 -2.55
N GLU A 126 -8.56 -11.60 -1.29
CA GLU A 126 -7.69 -10.53 -0.78
C GLU A 126 -6.39 -10.43 -1.59
N THR A 127 -5.78 -11.57 -1.91
CA THR A 127 -4.59 -11.63 -2.79
C THR A 127 -4.90 -11.09 -4.19
N LYS A 128 -6.05 -11.45 -4.79
CA LYS A 128 -6.47 -10.94 -6.11
C LYS A 128 -6.72 -9.44 -6.09
N VAL A 129 -7.25 -8.90 -4.99
CA VAL A 129 -7.42 -7.45 -4.81
C VAL A 129 -6.06 -6.76 -4.82
N LEU A 130 -5.10 -7.24 -4.04
CA LEU A 130 -3.74 -6.69 -4.01
C LEU A 130 -3.04 -6.80 -5.38
N GLU A 131 -3.16 -7.94 -6.06
CA GLU A 131 -2.62 -8.15 -7.40
C GLU A 131 -3.24 -7.19 -8.43
N ALA A 132 -4.55 -6.94 -8.35
CA ALA A 132 -5.23 -6.00 -9.21
C ALA A 132 -4.74 -4.57 -8.98
N LEU A 133 -4.60 -4.15 -7.71
CA LEU A 133 -4.18 -2.80 -7.31
C LEU A 133 -2.68 -2.53 -7.57
N THR A 134 -1.85 -3.58 -7.56
CA THR A 134 -0.38 -3.52 -7.69
C THR A 134 0.13 -2.60 -8.82
N PRO A 135 -0.31 -2.73 -10.08
CA PRO A 135 0.18 -1.85 -11.15
C PRO A 135 -0.29 -0.40 -11.02
N PHE A 136 -1.41 -0.15 -10.32
CA PHE A 136 -2.01 1.17 -10.22
C PHE A 136 -1.39 1.99 -9.08
N LEU A 137 -1.37 1.50 -7.83
CA LEU A 137 -1.00 2.33 -6.67
C LEU A 137 0.47 2.80 -6.66
N ILE A 138 1.38 2.09 -7.34
CA ILE A 138 2.80 2.43 -7.39
C ILE A 138 3.05 3.84 -7.93
N SER A 139 2.19 4.29 -8.85
CA SER A 139 2.33 5.60 -9.50
C SER A 139 1.02 6.36 -9.72
N GLY A 140 -0.14 5.73 -9.61
CA GLY A 140 -1.44 6.26 -9.99
C GLY A 140 -2.10 7.17 -8.95
N ILE A 141 -1.52 7.34 -7.77
CA ILE A 141 -2.09 8.19 -6.72
C ILE A 141 -1.44 9.57 -6.74
N TYR A 142 -2.21 10.58 -7.14
CA TYR A 142 -1.75 11.98 -7.12
C TYR A 142 -1.70 12.53 -5.70
N GLY A 143 -0.76 13.44 -5.45
CA GLY A 143 -0.57 14.04 -4.12
C GLY A 143 0.04 13.10 -3.07
N ALA A 144 0.29 11.83 -3.41
CA ALA A 144 0.84 10.88 -2.44
C ALA A 144 2.29 11.19 -2.09
N GLU A 145 2.55 11.30 -0.79
CA GLU A 145 3.91 11.28 -0.24
C GLU A 145 4.44 9.85 -0.33
N LYS A 146 5.72 9.72 -0.68
CA LYS A 146 6.37 8.41 -0.86
C LYS A 146 7.65 8.38 -0.06
N ARG A 147 7.84 7.27 0.64
CA ARG A 147 9.08 6.95 1.36
C ARG A 147 9.60 5.62 0.85
N PHE A 148 10.90 5.56 0.61
CA PHE A 148 11.61 4.39 0.13
C PHE A 148 12.67 4.03 1.16
N GLU A 149 12.73 2.75 1.50
CA GLU A 149 13.79 2.18 2.33
C GLU A 149 14.43 1.05 1.55
N LEU A 150 15.74 1.12 1.30
CA LEU A 150 16.51 0.04 0.70
C LEU A 150 17.50 -0.51 1.71
N SER A 151 17.68 -1.83 1.67
CA SER A 151 18.74 -2.54 2.36
C SER A 151 19.53 -3.36 1.36
N SER A 152 20.86 -3.25 1.40
CA SER A 152 21.73 -4.12 0.61
C SER A 152 22.36 -5.17 1.51
N SER A 153 22.40 -6.40 1.01
CA SER A 153 23.11 -7.51 1.64
C SER A 153 23.94 -8.26 0.60
N VAL A 154 24.73 -9.23 1.06
CA VAL A 154 25.41 -10.18 0.16
C VAL A 154 24.44 -10.97 -0.72
N ASN A 155 23.17 -11.06 -0.34
CA ASN A 155 22.14 -11.80 -1.07
C ASN A 155 21.37 -10.93 -2.08
N GLY A 156 21.77 -9.66 -2.24
CA GLY A 156 21.14 -8.69 -3.15
C GLY A 156 20.50 -7.51 -2.43
N VAL A 157 19.82 -6.68 -3.23
CA VAL A 157 19.18 -5.45 -2.79
C VAL A 157 17.66 -5.63 -2.78
N SER A 158 17.06 -5.37 -1.62
CA SER A 158 15.61 -5.32 -1.43
C SER A 158 15.22 -4.03 -0.75
N GLY A 159 13.96 -3.65 -0.88
CA GLY A 159 13.44 -2.49 -0.19
C GLY A 159 11.95 -2.51 0.01
N GLU A 160 11.48 -1.47 0.66
CA GLU A 160 10.08 -1.18 0.86
C GLU A 160 9.77 0.22 0.33
N MET A 161 8.56 0.40 -0.17
CA MET A 161 8.02 1.71 -0.49
C MET A 161 6.68 1.88 0.21
N GLU A 162 6.57 2.96 0.95
CA GLU A 162 5.35 3.43 1.57
C GLU A 162 4.83 4.62 0.78
N GLY A 163 3.55 4.60 0.42
CA GLY A 163 2.85 5.75 -0.12
C GLY A 163 1.71 6.13 0.80
N SER A 164 1.46 7.44 0.97
CA SER A 164 0.35 7.92 1.79
C SER A 164 -0.32 9.17 1.21
N VAL A 165 -1.64 9.24 1.34
CA VAL A 165 -2.46 10.42 1.01
C VAL A 165 -3.76 10.35 1.80
N SER A 166 -4.14 11.43 2.50
CA SER A 166 -5.47 11.57 3.12
C SER A 166 -6.00 10.31 3.85
N GLY A 167 -5.19 9.71 4.72
CA GLY A 167 -5.55 8.49 5.48
C GLY A 167 -5.36 7.16 4.76
N LEU A 168 -5.27 7.16 3.41
CA LEU A 168 -4.88 6.01 2.61
C LEU A 168 -3.36 5.81 2.71
N GLN A 169 -2.92 4.61 3.11
CA GLN A 169 -1.52 4.19 3.06
C GLN A 169 -1.38 2.89 2.29
N TYR A 170 -0.26 2.71 1.60
CA TYR A 170 0.00 1.50 0.83
C TYR A 170 1.48 1.15 0.81
N TYR A 171 1.76 -0.15 0.89
CA TYR A 171 3.11 -0.67 1.09
C TYR A 171 3.47 -1.63 -0.03
N TYR A 172 4.64 -1.40 -0.63
CA TYR A 172 5.24 -2.26 -1.62
C TYR A 172 6.51 -2.90 -1.11
N LYS A 173 6.69 -4.17 -1.43
CA LYS A 173 8.00 -4.82 -1.40
C LYS A 173 8.67 -4.66 -2.75
N LEU A 174 9.95 -4.32 -2.74
CA LEU A 174 10.76 -3.98 -3.91
C LEU A 174 11.95 -4.93 -4.02
N TRP A 175 12.22 -5.40 -5.24
CA TRP A 175 13.39 -6.21 -5.55
C TRP A 175 14.13 -5.62 -6.74
N PHE A 176 15.45 -5.54 -6.62
CA PHE A 176 16.31 -4.92 -7.61
C PHE A 176 17.14 -5.96 -8.35
N THR A 177 17.73 -5.56 -9.47
CA THR A 177 18.53 -6.44 -10.34
C THR A 177 19.92 -6.76 -9.78
N GLU A 178 20.40 -6.04 -8.77
CA GLU A 178 21.80 -6.02 -8.39
C GLU A 178 22.21 -7.01 -7.28
N GLU A 179 23.46 -7.47 -7.35
CA GLU A 179 24.28 -7.96 -6.22
C GLU A 179 24.96 -6.73 -5.53
N PRO A 180 25.57 -6.85 -4.33
CA PRO A 180 25.55 -5.81 -3.30
C PRO A 180 25.83 -4.38 -3.83
N LEU A 181 24.91 -3.46 -3.52
CA LEU A 181 24.91 -2.08 -4.02
C LEU A 181 26.16 -1.32 -3.58
N THR A 182 26.92 -0.83 -4.56
CA THR A 182 28.07 0.06 -4.30
C THR A 182 27.69 1.53 -4.43
N VAL A 183 28.49 2.41 -3.84
CA VAL A 183 28.37 3.87 -4.02
C VAL A 183 28.46 4.25 -5.49
N GLU A 184 29.40 3.64 -6.23
CA GLU A 184 29.54 3.89 -7.68
C GLU A 184 28.25 3.60 -8.44
N ARG A 185 27.56 2.50 -8.11
CA ARG A 185 26.30 2.14 -8.75
C ARG A 185 25.15 3.07 -8.36
N LEU A 186 25.05 3.46 -7.10
CA LEU A 186 23.96 4.30 -6.62
C LEU A 186 24.12 5.76 -7.05
N ILE A 187 25.29 6.33 -6.81
CA ILE A 187 25.55 7.77 -6.93
C ILE A 187 26.82 8.11 -7.71
N GLY A 188 27.47 7.14 -8.36
CA GLY A 188 28.75 7.39 -9.07
C GLY A 188 29.89 7.66 -8.10
N SER A 189 30.79 8.58 -8.45
CA SER A 189 31.92 8.91 -7.60
C SER A 189 31.50 9.76 -6.39
N LEU A 190 32.02 9.41 -5.22
CA LEU A 190 31.94 10.21 -4.00
C LEU A 190 33.27 10.13 -3.26
N SER A 191 33.78 11.25 -2.80
CA SER A 191 34.96 11.29 -1.93
C SER A 191 34.70 12.16 -0.71
N LEU A 192 35.08 11.66 0.48
CA LEU A 192 34.93 12.38 1.74
C LEU A 192 36.28 12.61 2.43
N PRO A 193 36.45 13.72 3.16
CA PRO A 193 37.70 14.02 3.88
C PRO A 193 37.85 13.14 5.11
N VAL A 194 39.04 12.59 5.31
CA VAL A 194 39.35 11.74 6.47
C VAL A 194 40.73 12.03 7.04
N TRP A 195 40.90 11.78 8.34
CA TRP A 195 42.21 11.82 8.98
C TRP A 195 43.05 10.59 8.62
N THR A 196 44.26 10.82 8.13
CA THR A 196 45.22 9.74 7.85
C THR A 196 46.56 10.01 8.52
N LYS A 197 47.18 8.96 9.06
CA LYS A 197 48.55 9.01 9.59
C LYS A 197 49.51 8.58 8.50
N THR A 198 50.33 9.50 8.01
CA THR A 198 51.30 9.25 6.94
C THR A 198 52.71 9.69 7.36
N GLY A 199 53.75 9.07 6.79
CA GLY A 199 55.16 9.35 7.10
C GLY A 199 55.94 8.13 7.60
N ILE A 200 57.14 7.94 7.05
CA ILE A 200 58.01 6.77 7.33
C ILE A 200 58.82 6.97 8.62
N LEU A 201 59.24 8.21 8.92
CA LEU A 201 60.09 8.54 10.09
C LEU A 201 59.30 9.12 11.27
N ARG A 202 58.25 9.91 11.00
CA ARG A 202 57.32 10.44 12.00
C ARG A 202 55.91 10.39 11.41
N LYS A 203 54.95 9.80 12.13
CA LYS A 203 53.55 9.77 11.71
C LYS A 203 52.96 11.17 11.88
N GLU A 204 52.65 11.83 10.78
CA GLU A 204 51.95 13.11 10.74
C GLU A 204 50.47 12.86 10.41
N GLU A 205 49.58 13.60 11.06
CA GLU A 205 48.15 13.61 10.72
C GLU A 205 47.92 14.55 9.54
N LYS A 206 47.33 14.02 8.47
CA LYS A 206 46.98 14.77 7.25
C LYS A 206 45.57 14.40 6.81
N ILE A 207 44.85 15.40 6.33
CA ILE A 207 43.55 15.24 5.69
C ILE A 207 43.78 14.65 4.30
N LYS A 208 43.04 13.60 3.97
CA LYS A 208 43.02 12.99 2.63
C LYS A 208 41.58 12.83 2.17
N MET A 209 41.33 13.10 0.89
CA MET A 209 40.06 12.73 0.26
C MET A 209 40.06 11.21 0.04
N GLN A 210 39.15 10.52 0.72
CA GLN A 210 38.93 9.10 0.54
C GLN A 210 37.85 8.88 -0.49
N ASP A 211 38.20 8.15 -1.55
CA ASP A 211 37.23 7.63 -2.50
C ASP A 211 36.37 6.54 -1.86
N LEU A 212 35.06 6.69 -1.98
CA LEU A 212 34.04 5.80 -1.44
C LEU A 212 33.36 4.95 -2.49
N SER A 213 33.76 5.03 -3.77
CA SER A 213 33.10 4.32 -4.89
C SER A 213 32.91 2.82 -4.65
N GLU A 214 33.88 2.17 -4.00
CA GLU A 214 33.88 0.74 -3.65
C GLU A 214 33.20 0.40 -2.30
N PHE A 215 32.68 1.39 -1.58
CA PHE A 215 31.91 1.15 -0.36
C PHE A 215 30.55 0.57 -0.72
N LEU A 216 30.05 -0.30 0.15
CA LEU A 216 28.71 -0.85 0.07
C LEU A 216 27.71 0.13 0.67
N VAL A 217 26.57 0.30 0.01
CA VAL A 217 25.42 1.00 0.55
C VAL A 217 24.64 0.01 1.42
N ILE A 218 24.78 0.09 2.73
CA ILE A 218 24.12 -0.83 3.65
C ILE A 218 22.62 -0.52 3.77
N SER A 219 22.30 0.77 3.86
CA SER A 219 20.92 1.24 3.84
C SER A 219 20.78 2.60 3.15
N LEU A 220 19.59 2.83 2.60
CA LEU A 220 19.18 4.09 1.98
C LEU A 220 17.73 4.36 2.37
N GLU A 221 17.47 5.53 2.94
CA GLU A 221 16.13 6.10 3.09
C GLU A 221 16.02 7.30 2.15
N TYR A 222 14.88 7.43 1.45
CA TYR A 222 14.60 8.53 0.53
C TYR A 222 13.10 8.87 0.54
N ASP A 223 12.75 10.16 0.59
CA ASP A 223 11.36 10.60 0.62
C ASP A 223 10.98 11.58 -0.52
N SER A 224 9.70 11.90 -0.62
CA SER A 224 9.16 12.86 -1.61
C SER A 224 9.72 14.27 -1.46
N GLU A 225 10.20 14.66 -0.27
CA GLU A 225 10.86 15.95 -0.01
C GLU A 225 12.33 15.96 -0.45
N LYS A 226 12.83 14.84 -0.99
CA LYS A 226 14.22 14.64 -1.43
C LYS A 226 15.20 14.64 -0.25
N ASN A 227 14.73 14.33 0.95
CA ASN A 227 15.62 13.99 2.05
C ASN A 227 16.20 12.59 1.78
N VAL A 228 17.44 12.41 2.20
CA VAL A 228 18.15 11.15 2.09
C VAL A 228 18.78 10.81 3.42
N ARG A 229 18.86 9.53 3.73
CA ARG A 229 19.83 8.99 4.70
C ARG A 229 20.50 7.77 4.07
N ILE A 230 21.81 7.84 3.88
CA ILE A 230 22.61 6.76 3.30
C ILE A 230 23.63 6.30 4.33
N ILE A 231 23.70 4.98 4.53
CA ILE A 231 24.74 4.33 5.32
C ILE A 231 25.67 3.58 4.39
N LEU A 232 26.96 3.92 4.44
CA LEU A 232 28.02 3.36 3.63
C LEU A 232 29.00 2.59 4.51
N GLU A 233 29.44 1.43 4.07
CA GLU A 233 30.42 0.62 4.79
C GLU A 233 31.44 0.03 3.83
N ASN A 234 32.70 -0.01 4.24
CA ASN A 234 33.70 -0.69 3.42
C ASN A 234 33.58 -2.22 3.54
N LYS A 235 34.15 -2.95 2.56
CA LYS A 235 34.12 -4.43 2.53
C LYS A 235 34.69 -5.12 3.79
N LYS A 236 35.44 -4.42 4.63
CA LYS A 236 36.02 -4.94 5.88
C LYS A 236 35.18 -4.63 7.12
N ALA A 237 34.05 -3.92 6.97
CA ALA A 237 33.18 -3.48 8.06
C ALA A 237 33.92 -2.74 9.19
N ASN A 238 34.98 -2.00 8.85
CA ASN A 238 35.80 -1.31 9.84
C ASN A 238 35.85 0.21 9.65
N ARG A 239 35.12 0.72 8.65
CA ARG A 239 34.86 2.15 8.45
C ARG A 239 33.48 2.34 7.89
N LYS A 240 32.71 3.20 8.53
CA LYS A 240 31.34 3.53 8.16
C LYS A 240 31.21 5.03 7.89
N PHE A 241 30.40 5.39 6.90
CA PHE A 241 29.96 6.77 6.71
C PHE A 241 28.44 6.82 6.74
N ARG A 242 27.88 7.88 7.32
CA ARG A 242 26.46 8.21 7.19
C ARG A 242 26.33 9.60 6.56
N ILE A 243 25.49 9.72 5.55
CA ILE A 243 25.15 10.99 4.91
C ILE A 243 23.65 11.16 5.05
N GLU A 244 23.20 12.22 5.71
CA GLU A 244 21.77 12.50 5.88
C GLU A 244 21.45 13.98 5.64
N GLY A 245 20.29 14.25 5.05
CA GLY A 245 19.83 15.61 4.81
C GLY A 245 19.14 15.81 3.46
N GLY A 246 18.87 17.06 3.13
CA GLY A 246 18.09 17.47 1.95
C GLY A 246 18.36 18.92 1.55
N GLY A 247 18.13 19.23 0.26
CA GLY A 247 18.40 20.56 -0.30
C GLY A 247 19.88 20.93 -0.25
N LEU A 248 20.25 21.87 0.63
CA LEU A 248 21.65 22.28 0.87
C LEU A 248 22.08 22.05 2.33
N LYS A 249 21.31 21.28 3.10
CA LYS A 249 21.59 20.96 4.50
C LYS A 249 21.88 19.47 4.62
N TYR A 250 23.16 19.12 4.57
CA TYR A 250 23.63 17.74 4.73
C TYR A 250 24.54 17.61 5.94
N PHE A 251 24.43 16.47 6.60
CA PHE A 251 25.26 16.04 7.72
C PHE A 251 25.99 14.78 7.30
N VAL A 252 27.31 14.81 7.44
CA VAL A 252 28.19 13.69 7.14
C VAL A 252 28.86 13.22 8.41
N TYR A 253 28.78 11.93 8.67
CA TYR A 253 29.39 11.26 9.81
C TYR A 253 30.43 10.25 9.32
N GLU A 254 31.57 10.19 10.00
CA GLU A 254 32.52 9.09 9.96
C GLU A 254 32.36 8.30 11.26
N ASP A 255 31.94 7.04 11.14
CA ASP A 255 31.41 6.23 12.24
C ASP A 255 30.29 6.98 12.98
N GLU A 256 30.53 7.45 14.21
CA GLU A 256 29.58 8.24 15.01
C GLU A 256 29.98 9.72 15.13
N ARG A 257 31.11 10.13 14.52
CA ARG A 257 31.58 11.51 14.57
C ARG A 257 31.04 12.29 13.39
N GLU A 258 30.34 13.38 13.67
CA GLU A 258 29.95 14.34 12.63
C GLU A 258 31.18 15.09 12.12
N ILE A 259 31.54 14.88 10.86
CA ILE A 259 32.69 15.52 10.21
C ILE A 259 32.29 16.82 9.49
N THR A 260 31.00 17.14 9.42
CA THR A 260 30.50 18.39 8.83
C THR A 260 30.70 19.58 9.75
N GLU A 261 30.46 19.42 11.05
CA GLU A 261 30.76 20.43 12.08
C GLU A 261 32.25 20.50 12.46
N ASP A 262 33.06 19.56 11.98
CA ASP A 262 34.49 19.56 12.26
C ASP A 262 35.20 20.74 11.58
N LYS A 263 35.96 21.51 12.37
CA LYS A 263 36.64 22.72 11.89
C LYS A 263 37.67 22.46 10.80
N ASP A 264 38.28 21.29 10.80
CA ASP A 264 39.36 20.93 9.89
C ASP A 264 38.83 20.14 8.69
N LEU A 265 37.86 19.25 8.88
CA LEU A 265 37.30 18.40 7.82
C LEU A 265 36.10 19.03 7.10
N GLY A 266 35.23 19.76 7.80
CA GLY A 266 33.96 20.25 7.26
C GLY A 266 34.13 21.16 6.05
N GLY A 267 35.19 21.96 6.02
CA GLY A 267 35.53 22.85 4.90
C GLY A 267 35.90 22.12 3.59
N TYR A 268 36.17 20.81 3.64
CA TYR A 268 36.47 19.99 2.46
C TYR A 268 35.24 19.25 1.91
N ILE A 269 34.08 19.35 2.57
CA ILE A 269 32.85 18.69 2.12
C ILE A 269 32.10 19.61 1.16
N ASP A 270 31.93 19.15 -0.08
CA ASP A 270 31.18 19.91 -1.09
C ASP A 270 29.67 19.63 -0.98
N MET A 271 28.95 20.56 -0.36
CA MET A 271 27.49 20.50 -0.20
C MET A 271 26.74 20.48 -1.54
N ARG A 272 27.30 21.04 -2.62
CA ARG A 272 26.67 21.03 -3.95
C ARG A 272 26.75 19.66 -4.60
N ASP A 273 27.80 18.89 -4.31
CA ASP A 273 27.90 17.51 -4.77
C ASP A 273 26.96 16.59 -3.98
N LEU A 274 26.83 16.80 -2.66
CA LEU A 274 25.84 16.07 -1.85
C LEU A 274 24.40 16.36 -2.28
N ALA A 275 24.10 17.61 -2.67
CA ALA A 275 22.78 18.01 -3.18
C ALA A 275 22.34 17.29 -4.47
N LYS A 276 23.25 16.60 -5.18
CA LYS A 276 22.93 15.78 -6.36
C LYS A 276 22.50 14.36 -6.01
N ILE A 277 22.75 13.91 -4.77
CA ILE A 277 22.44 12.55 -4.32
C ILE A 277 20.96 12.18 -4.54
N PRO A 278 19.97 13.01 -4.18
CA PRO A 278 18.56 12.66 -4.35
C PRO A 278 18.18 12.33 -5.80
N GLU A 279 18.70 13.10 -6.77
CA GLU A 279 18.44 12.86 -8.20
C GLU A 279 19.04 11.52 -8.66
N LYS A 280 20.26 11.20 -8.19
CA LYS A 280 20.94 9.94 -8.51
C LYS A 280 20.20 8.74 -7.91
N VAL A 281 19.76 8.85 -6.66
CA VAL A 281 18.90 7.85 -6.00
C VAL A 281 17.61 7.64 -6.78
N GLN A 282 16.93 8.72 -7.19
CA GLN A 282 15.69 8.62 -7.95
C GLN A 282 15.90 7.91 -9.31
N ASN A 283 16.99 8.22 -10.00
CA ASN A 283 17.33 7.55 -11.25
C ASN A 283 17.64 6.07 -11.03
N TYR A 284 18.39 5.73 -9.98
CA TYR A 284 18.67 4.34 -9.60
C TYR A 284 17.38 3.55 -9.38
N LEU A 285 16.45 4.08 -8.57
CA LEU A 285 15.17 3.45 -8.28
C LEU A 285 14.36 3.19 -9.55
N ARG A 286 14.35 4.14 -10.49
CA ARG A 286 13.63 4.02 -11.77
C ARG A 286 14.24 2.98 -12.70
N GLU A 287 15.56 2.89 -12.76
CA GLU A 287 16.28 2.07 -13.74
C GLU A 287 16.51 0.62 -13.27
N ASN A 288 16.59 0.38 -11.96
CA ASN A 288 17.02 -0.92 -11.40
C ASN A 288 15.91 -1.69 -10.67
N LEU A 289 14.72 -1.11 -10.50
CA LEU A 289 13.58 -1.82 -9.92
C LEU A 289 13.14 -2.95 -10.87
N ARG A 290 13.32 -4.20 -10.43
CA ARG A 290 13.05 -5.40 -11.24
C ARG A 290 11.62 -5.86 -11.10
N THR A 291 11.19 -6.03 -9.85
CA THR A 291 9.83 -6.47 -9.50
C THR A 291 9.38 -5.74 -8.25
N TYR A 292 8.07 -5.55 -8.15
CA TYR A 292 7.43 -4.99 -6.98
C TYR A 292 6.12 -5.70 -6.72
N THR A 293 5.70 -5.75 -5.46
CA THR A 293 4.44 -6.37 -5.06
C THR A 293 3.80 -5.55 -3.97
N LEU A 294 2.53 -5.20 -4.16
CA LEU A 294 1.75 -4.54 -3.12
C LEU A 294 1.50 -5.54 -1.99
N SER A 295 1.98 -5.23 -0.79
CA SER A 295 1.85 -6.10 0.37
C SER A 295 0.73 -5.70 1.31
N LYS A 296 0.38 -4.42 1.38
CA LYS A 296 -0.65 -3.92 2.31
C LYS A 296 -1.29 -2.64 1.78
N VAL A 297 -2.57 -2.45 2.07
CA VAL A 297 -3.31 -1.20 1.90
C VAL A 297 -4.03 -0.92 3.20
N LEU A 298 -3.87 0.29 3.72
CA LEU A 298 -4.50 0.77 4.94
C LEU A 298 -5.40 1.97 4.64
N LEU A 299 -6.51 2.06 5.35
CA LEU A 299 -7.33 3.27 5.43
C LEU A 299 -7.50 3.60 6.91
N ASP A 300 -7.05 4.78 7.32
CA ASP A 300 -7.09 5.22 8.73
C ASP A 300 -6.48 4.18 9.69
N GLU A 301 -5.31 3.65 9.32
CA GLU A 301 -4.54 2.61 10.03
C GLU A 301 -5.15 1.20 10.03
N GLU A 302 -6.36 1.01 9.51
CA GLU A 302 -7.03 -0.30 9.38
C GLU A 302 -6.72 -0.98 8.05
N ASP A 303 -6.56 -2.32 8.05
CA ASP A 303 -6.25 -3.09 6.85
C ASP A 303 -7.48 -3.19 5.93
N ALA A 304 -7.55 -2.26 4.98
CA ALA A 304 -8.67 -2.04 4.09
C ALA A 304 -9.03 -3.26 3.25
N VAL A 305 -8.07 -4.14 2.95
CA VAL A 305 -8.34 -5.38 2.22
C VAL A 305 -9.09 -6.35 3.11
N SER A 306 -8.63 -6.54 4.34
CA SER A 306 -9.23 -7.48 5.30
C SER A 306 -10.57 -7.00 5.88
N THR A 307 -10.76 -5.69 6.00
CA THR A 307 -11.97 -5.04 6.54
C THR A 307 -13.00 -4.68 5.47
N ASN A 308 -12.70 -4.92 4.20
CA ASN A 308 -13.57 -4.63 3.05
C ASN A 308 -13.85 -3.11 2.90
N GLN A 309 -12.79 -2.29 2.92
CA GLN A 309 -12.82 -0.83 2.76
C GLN A 309 -12.08 -0.35 1.49
N ILE A 310 -11.88 -1.22 0.49
CA ILE A 310 -11.22 -0.88 -0.77
C ILE A 310 -12.05 0.12 -1.57
N PHE A 311 -13.37 0.00 -1.56
CA PHE A 311 -14.24 1.01 -2.13
C PHE A 311 -13.99 2.39 -1.52
N ASP A 312 -13.86 2.48 -0.19
CA ASP A 312 -13.56 3.76 0.47
C ASP A 312 -12.16 4.27 0.12
N CYS A 313 -11.16 3.40 -0.02
CA CYS A 313 -9.85 3.77 -0.58
C CYS A 313 -9.98 4.36 -2.00
N LEU A 314 -10.83 3.78 -2.86
CA LEU A 314 -11.07 4.31 -4.20
C LEU A 314 -11.72 5.69 -4.18
N LYS A 315 -12.55 6.02 -3.17
CA LYS A 315 -13.12 7.36 -3.00
C LYS A 315 -12.03 8.39 -2.72
N VAL A 316 -11.11 8.10 -1.80
CA VAL A 316 -9.96 8.97 -1.51
C VAL A 316 -9.16 9.26 -2.78
N ILE A 317 -8.97 8.24 -3.63
CA ILE A 317 -8.27 8.39 -4.90
C ILE A 317 -9.12 9.22 -5.89
N ALA A 318 -10.41 8.93 -6.00
CA ALA A 318 -11.34 9.63 -6.87
C ALA A 318 -11.39 11.14 -6.55
N GLU A 319 -11.31 11.53 -5.28
CA GLU A 319 -11.26 12.94 -4.87
C GLU A 319 -10.03 13.65 -5.48
N GLN A 320 -8.85 13.01 -5.47
CA GLN A 320 -7.64 13.57 -6.07
C GLN A 320 -7.78 13.74 -7.59
N TYR A 321 -8.35 12.75 -8.26
CA TYR A 321 -8.61 12.83 -9.70
C TYR A 321 -9.70 13.85 -10.03
N GLY A 322 -10.74 13.94 -9.21
CA GLY A 322 -11.88 14.84 -9.36
C GLY A 322 -11.48 16.31 -9.39
N VAL A 323 -10.46 16.70 -8.62
CA VAL A 323 -9.88 18.06 -8.68
C VAL A 323 -9.38 18.38 -10.10
N ILE A 324 -8.61 17.47 -10.70
CA ILE A 324 -8.03 17.68 -12.04
C ILE A 324 -9.12 17.57 -13.12
N VAL A 325 -10.09 16.65 -12.97
CA VAL A 325 -11.27 16.58 -13.85
C VAL A 325 -12.00 17.92 -13.86
N HIS A 326 -12.28 18.48 -12.69
CA HIS A 326 -12.98 19.74 -12.55
C HIS A 326 -12.23 20.89 -13.22
N GLU A 327 -10.91 20.97 -13.03
CA GLU A 327 -10.09 21.98 -13.71
C GLU A 327 -10.08 21.81 -15.23
N CYS A 328 -9.96 20.58 -15.73
CA CYS A 328 -10.06 20.28 -17.15
C CYS A 328 -11.39 20.75 -17.74
N LEU A 329 -12.50 20.47 -17.06
CA LEU A 329 -13.83 20.90 -17.47
C LEU A 329 -13.98 22.43 -17.38
N ALA A 330 -13.48 23.08 -16.34
CA ALA A 330 -13.57 24.52 -16.15
C ALA A 330 -12.81 25.28 -17.24
N ARG A 331 -11.60 24.84 -17.57
CA ARG A 331 -10.72 25.46 -18.58
C ARG A 331 -10.97 24.96 -20.01
N GLY A 332 -11.73 23.87 -20.16
CA GLY A 332 -12.08 23.28 -21.45
C GLY A 332 -13.17 24.06 -22.20
N HIS A 333 -13.15 23.96 -23.53
CA HIS A 333 -14.18 24.50 -24.42
C HIS A 333 -15.45 23.65 -24.41
N ASN A 334 -15.30 22.33 -24.31
CA ASN A 334 -16.41 21.38 -24.20
C ASN A 334 -16.58 20.96 -22.74
N LYS A 335 -17.77 21.15 -22.15
CA LYS A 335 -18.07 20.78 -20.76
C LYS A 335 -18.48 19.31 -20.59
N GLU A 336 -18.63 18.59 -21.70
CA GLU A 336 -18.95 17.15 -21.71
C GLU A 336 -17.71 16.26 -21.93
N GLU A 337 -16.53 16.85 -22.11
CA GLU A 337 -15.28 16.14 -22.38
C GLU A 337 -14.15 16.66 -21.49
N ILE A 338 -13.41 15.73 -20.89
CA ILE A 338 -12.16 16.01 -20.20
C ILE A 338 -11.07 15.96 -21.27
N THR A 339 -10.42 17.09 -21.56
CA THR A 339 -9.44 17.19 -22.65
C THR A 339 -8.12 17.81 -22.18
N ILE A 340 -7.02 17.17 -22.54
CA ILE A 340 -5.65 17.68 -22.33
C ILE A 340 -4.91 17.78 -23.67
N LYS A 341 -3.89 18.63 -23.70
CA LYS A 341 -2.96 18.79 -24.82
C LYS A 341 -1.59 18.27 -24.43
N MET A 342 -0.96 17.55 -25.36
CA MET A 342 0.42 17.12 -25.29
C MET A 342 1.25 17.97 -26.24
N GLU A 343 2.30 18.60 -25.75
CA GLU A 343 3.26 19.35 -26.56
C GLU A 343 4.60 18.62 -26.58
N LYS A 344 5.08 18.29 -27.78
CA LYS A 344 6.40 17.71 -28.02
C LYS A 344 7.47 18.80 -28.12
N ALA A 345 8.73 18.43 -27.93
CA ALA A 345 9.88 19.33 -28.06
C ALA A 345 10.00 20.05 -29.43
N ASP A 346 9.41 19.50 -30.49
CA ASP A 346 9.36 20.12 -31.82
C ASP A 346 8.20 21.12 -32.00
N GLY A 347 7.43 21.37 -30.94
CA GLY A 347 6.26 22.24 -30.94
C GLY A 347 4.98 21.58 -31.44
N THR A 348 5.02 20.31 -31.86
CA THR A 348 3.82 19.57 -32.27
C THR A 348 2.89 19.39 -31.08
N ARG A 349 1.62 19.76 -31.26
CA ARG A 349 0.56 19.60 -30.26
C ARG A 349 -0.46 18.56 -30.70
N THR A 350 -0.81 17.66 -29.80
CA THR A 350 -1.90 16.67 -29.99
C THR A 350 -2.85 16.71 -28.80
N GLU A 351 -4.14 16.48 -29.05
CA GLU A 351 -5.16 16.43 -27.99
C GLU A 351 -5.50 14.99 -27.62
N LYS A 352 -5.79 14.79 -26.33
CA LYS A 352 -6.38 13.57 -25.79
C LYS A 352 -7.62 13.93 -25.00
N TYR A 353 -8.67 13.14 -25.15
CA TYR A 353 -9.92 13.39 -24.45
C TYR A 353 -10.61 12.08 -24.04
N ILE A 354 -11.52 12.21 -23.07
CA ILE A 354 -12.51 11.20 -22.69
C ILE A 354 -13.82 11.91 -22.36
N SER A 355 -14.94 11.36 -22.83
CA SER A 355 -16.26 11.97 -22.58
C SER A 355 -16.78 11.62 -21.18
N LYS A 356 -17.52 12.55 -20.55
CA LYS A 356 -18.22 12.29 -19.28
C LYS A 356 -19.15 11.08 -19.39
N THR A 357 -19.88 10.98 -20.51
CA THR A 357 -20.80 9.86 -20.77
C THR A 357 -20.09 8.52 -20.84
N GLU A 358 -18.92 8.44 -21.49
CA GLU A 358 -18.11 7.23 -21.53
C GLU A 358 -17.66 6.82 -20.12
N MET A 359 -17.11 7.76 -19.35
CA MET A 359 -16.68 7.49 -17.97
C MET A 359 -17.84 7.03 -17.09
N TYR A 360 -18.96 7.77 -17.13
CA TYR A 360 -20.16 7.45 -16.35
C TYR A 360 -20.70 6.06 -16.71
N THR A 361 -20.82 5.74 -17.99
CA THR A 361 -21.32 4.42 -18.43
C THR A 361 -20.45 3.31 -17.86
N ARG A 362 -19.13 3.39 -18.06
CA ARG A 362 -18.18 2.38 -17.59
C ARG A 362 -18.19 2.20 -16.07
N LEU A 363 -18.36 3.28 -15.32
CA LEU A 363 -18.46 3.22 -13.86
C LEU A 363 -19.84 2.70 -13.42
N SER A 364 -20.92 3.13 -14.05
CA SER A 364 -22.28 2.68 -13.72
C SER A 364 -22.51 1.19 -13.98
N ASP A 365 -21.79 0.61 -14.95
CA ASP A 365 -21.79 -0.83 -15.22
C ASP A 365 -21.21 -1.66 -14.05
N VAL A 366 -20.45 -1.04 -13.15
CA VAL A 366 -19.92 -1.68 -11.94
C VAL A 366 -21.00 -1.83 -10.85
N GLY A 367 -21.98 -0.92 -10.80
CA GLY A 367 -23.03 -0.88 -9.79
C GLY A 367 -23.12 0.45 -9.04
N SER A 368 -23.78 0.45 -7.88
CA SER A 368 -23.98 1.63 -7.04
C SER A 368 -22.68 2.32 -6.63
N GLU A 369 -21.66 1.52 -6.31
CA GLU A 369 -20.34 1.95 -5.88
C GLU A 369 -19.64 2.68 -7.02
N GLY A 370 -19.77 2.18 -8.26
CA GLY A 370 -19.25 2.86 -9.44
C GLY A 370 -19.97 4.18 -9.73
N VAL A 371 -21.29 4.25 -9.52
CA VAL A 371 -22.05 5.51 -9.62
C VAL A 371 -21.54 6.54 -8.62
N GLU A 372 -21.27 6.14 -7.37
CA GLU A 372 -20.72 7.04 -6.35
C GLU A 372 -19.31 7.55 -6.74
N ILE A 373 -18.44 6.70 -7.30
CA ILE A 373 -17.15 7.16 -7.86
C ILE A 373 -17.35 8.17 -9.00
N ALA A 374 -18.34 7.93 -9.89
CA ALA A 374 -18.64 8.86 -10.97
C ALA A 374 -19.14 10.23 -10.46
N GLU A 375 -19.89 10.23 -9.37
CA GLU A 375 -20.33 11.45 -8.68
C GLU A 375 -19.15 12.21 -8.05
N ILE A 376 -18.23 11.51 -7.36
CA ILE A 376 -17.01 12.12 -6.78
C ILE A 376 -16.12 12.73 -7.86
N LEU A 377 -15.94 12.04 -9.00
CA LEU A 377 -15.19 12.55 -10.13
C LEU A 377 -15.88 13.74 -10.83
N GLY A 378 -17.15 14.01 -10.56
CA GLY A 378 -17.93 15.06 -11.22
C GLY A 378 -18.30 14.74 -12.66
N VAL A 379 -18.36 13.46 -13.03
CA VAL A 379 -18.67 13.00 -14.39
C VAL A 379 -20.09 12.47 -14.56
N ASP A 380 -20.89 12.48 -13.49
CA ASP A 380 -22.30 12.18 -13.59
C ASP A 380 -23.05 13.25 -14.42
N SER A 381 -24.18 12.84 -14.98
CA SER A 381 -25.01 13.68 -15.85
C SER A 381 -25.84 14.70 -15.06
N ARG A 382 -25.87 14.61 -13.72
CA ARG A 382 -26.73 15.41 -12.83
C ARG A 382 -25.98 16.49 -12.06
N ALA A 383 -24.66 16.41 -11.94
CA ALA A 383 -23.84 17.44 -11.31
C ALA A 383 -23.77 18.68 -12.21
N GLN A 384 -24.63 19.65 -11.93
CA GLN A 384 -24.31 21.04 -12.21
C GLN A 384 -23.08 21.41 -11.37
N ILE A 385 -22.08 22.00 -12.01
CA ILE A 385 -20.87 22.54 -11.38
C ILE A 385 -21.29 23.36 -10.15
N LYS A 386 -21.09 22.81 -8.95
CA LYS A 386 -21.13 23.60 -7.71
C LYS A 386 -19.73 24.17 -7.54
N ASP A 387 -19.62 25.49 -7.56
CA ASP A 387 -18.41 26.22 -7.21
C ASP A 387 -17.89 25.74 -5.84
N SER A 388 -16.85 24.90 -5.83
CA SER A 388 -16.18 24.51 -4.59
C SER A 388 -15.25 25.65 -4.19
N LYS A 389 -15.68 26.40 -3.17
CA LYS A 389 -14.88 27.43 -2.51
C LYS A 389 -13.81 26.81 -1.60
N TYR A 390 -12.91 25.99 -2.13
CA TYR A 390 -11.69 25.62 -1.40
C TYR A 390 -10.55 25.42 -2.40
N LEU A 391 -9.99 26.55 -2.85
CA LEU A 391 -8.67 26.58 -3.49
C LEU A 391 -7.62 26.33 -2.39
N ILE A 392 -6.85 25.25 -2.55
CA ILE A 392 -5.63 25.00 -1.79
C ILE A 392 -4.51 25.85 -2.41
N ALA A 393 -3.66 26.40 -1.54
CA ALA A 393 -2.48 27.22 -1.85
C ALA A 393 -1.24 26.38 -2.18
#